data_AF-A0A3S4B1X9-F1
#
_entry.id   AF-A0A3S4B1X9-F1
#
_cell.length_a   1.000
_cell.length_b   1.000
_cell.length_c   1.000
_cell.angle_alpha   90.00
_cell.angle_beta   90.00
_cell.angle_gamma   90.00
#
_symmetry.space_group_name_H-M   'P 1'
#
loop_
_entity.id
_entity.type
_entity.pdbx_description
1 polymer ?
#
loop_
_entity_poly.entity_id
_entity_poly.type
_entity_poly.pdbx_seq_one_letter_code
_entity_poly.pdbx_strand_id
1 'polypeptide(L)'
;MQWNAEQDEGVLASPDWPEATDPSYIDSLVILDEASDPDENGCRSPVAARVDIAWTMPEVRPGLAVVAGDIIPNAAGEIALEDGVPASYTVVSRDTLDAVARRLGITPEDVLFLNPARLNDTATQRSELVAGERLNLVLARR
;
A
#
# COMPACT_ATOMS: atom_id res chain seq x y z
N MET A 1 -26.73 39.02 -24.08
CA MET A 1 -26.61 38.50 -22.70
C MET A 1 -25.33 37.70 -22.64
N GLN A 2 -24.31 38.28 -22.01
CA GLN A 2 -23.02 37.63 -21.76
C GLN A 2 -23.14 36.81 -20.48
N TRP A 3 -22.80 35.53 -20.56
CA TRP A 3 -22.59 34.68 -19.39
C TRP A 3 -21.17 34.94 -18.89
N ASN A 4 -21.05 35.46 -17.66
CA ASN A 4 -19.77 35.54 -16.96
C ASN A 4 -19.60 34.25 -16.18
N ALA A 5 -18.62 33.42 -16.56
CA ALA A 5 -18.21 32.27 -15.76
C ALA A 5 -17.35 32.79 -14.60
N GLU A 6 -17.89 32.72 -13.39
CA GLU A 6 -17.15 32.95 -12.16
C GLU A 6 -16.22 31.75 -11.97
N GLN A 7 -14.92 31.99 -12.15
CA GLN A 7 -13.84 31.02 -11.97
C GLN A 7 -13.64 30.80 -10.47
N ASP A 8 -14.37 29.85 -9.89
CA ASP A 8 -14.08 29.32 -8.56
C ASP A 8 -12.98 28.28 -8.70
N GLU A 9 -11.73 28.74 -8.77
CA GLU A 9 -10.50 27.93 -8.74
C GLU A 9 -10.27 27.40 -7.30
N GLY A 10 -11.27 26.69 -6.79
CA GLY A 10 -11.09 25.79 -5.67
C GLY A 10 -10.27 24.62 -6.19
N VAL A 11 -8.96 24.65 -5.97
CA VAL A 11 -8.08 23.48 -6.12
C VAL A 11 -8.72 22.38 -5.28
N LEU A 12 -9.49 21.51 -5.93
CA LEU A 12 -9.87 20.24 -5.37
C LEU A 12 -8.54 19.52 -5.18
N ALA A 13 -8.00 19.59 -3.96
CA ALA A 13 -6.94 18.70 -3.55
C ALA A 13 -7.43 17.31 -3.95
N SER A 14 -6.72 16.71 -4.91
CA SER A 14 -6.90 15.30 -5.23
C SER A 14 -7.01 14.58 -3.90
N PRO A 15 -8.08 13.83 -3.63
CA PRO A 15 -8.16 13.05 -2.40
C PRO A 15 -6.85 12.31 -2.29
N ASP A 16 -6.14 12.46 -1.18
CA ASP A 16 -4.97 11.66 -0.86
C ASP A 16 -5.50 10.23 -0.74
N TRP A 17 -5.62 9.52 -1.88
CA TRP A 17 -6.18 8.18 -1.94
C TRP A 17 -5.29 7.29 -1.07
N PRO A 18 -5.75 6.86 0.12
CA PRO A 18 -4.98 5.93 0.90
C PRO A 18 -5.04 4.61 0.12
N GLU A 19 -3.87 4.14 -0.33
CA GLU A 19 -3.65 2.78 -0.83
C GLU A 19 -4.46 2.36 -2.08
N ALA A 20 -3.90 2.65 -3.26
CA ALA A 20 -4.42 2.24 -4.57
C ALA A 20 -4.50 0.70 -4.84
N THR A 21 -4.58 -0.14 -3.82
CA THR A 21 -4.61 -1.61 -3.96
C THR A 21 -5.58 -2.35 -3.04
N ASP A 22 -6.30 -1.69 -2.12
CA ASP A 22 -7.36 -2.36 -1.35
C ASP A 22 -8.75 -2.01 -1.91
N PRO A 23 -9.47 -2.95 -2.56
CA PRO A 23 -10.81 -2.70 -3.07
C PRO A 23 -11.88 -2.74 -1.97
N SER A 24 -11.53 -2.99 -0.69
CA SER A 24 -12.48 -3.03 0.42
C SER A 24 -13.28 -1.73 0.59
N TYR A 25 -12.75 -0.60 0.13
CA TYR A 25 -13.48 0.67 0.04
C TYR A 25 -14.69 0.64 -0.91
N ILE A 26 -14.76 -0.33 -1.82
CA ILE A 26 -15.92 -0.61 -2.67
C ILE A 26 -16.73 -1.71 -1.99
N ASP A 27 -17.74 -1.32 -1.22
CA ASP A 27 -18.55 -2.24 -0.40
C ASP A 27 -19.87 -2.66 -1.05
N SER A 28 -20.26 -2.02 -2.15
CA SER A 28 -21.57 -2.24 -2.75
C SER A 28 -21.59 -1.98 -4.26
N LEU A 29 -22.36 -2.82 -4.95
CA LEU A 29 -22.71 -2.64 -6.35
C LEU A 29 -24.17 -2.18 -6.43
N VAL A 30 -24.39 -1.09 -7.14
CA VAL A 30 -25.72 -0.54 -7.41
C VAL A 30 -25.97 -0.63 -8.92
N ILE A 31 -27.04 -1.31 -9.30
CA ILE A 31 -27.55 -1.35 -10.68
C ILE A 31 -28.72 -0.38 -10.75
N LEU A 32 -28.66 0.56 -11.69
CA LEU A 32 -29.73 1.51 -11.96
C LEU A 32 -30.52 1.03 -13.18
N ASP A 33 -31.83 1.26 -13.16
CA ASP A 33 -32.65 1.13 -14.36
C ASP A 33 -32.60 2.44 -15.15
N GLU A 34 -32.26 2.40 -16.43
CA GLU A 34 -32.39 3.57 -17.31
C GLU A 34 -33.85 3.70 -17.74
N ALA A 35 -34.67 4.22 -16.84
CA ALA A 35 -36.07 4.50 -17.15
C ALA A 35 -36.17 5.74 -18.05
N SER A 36 -36.77 5.58 -19.22
CA SER A 36 -37.06 6.68 -20.16
C SER A 36 -37.93 7.78 -19.52
N ASP A 37 -38.82 7.37 -18.61
CA ASP A 37 -39.75 8.24 -17.89
C ASP A 37 -39.44 8.23 -16.37
N PRO A 38 -39.45 9.39 -15.70
CA PRO A 38 -39.22 9.47 -14.27
C PRO A 38 -40.32 8.76 -13.46
N ASP A 39 -39.98 8.23 -12.28
CA ASP A 39 -40.94 7.66 -11.34
C ASP A 39 -41.89 8.73 -10.73
N GLU A 40 -42.80 8.31 -9.85
CA GLU A 40 -43.76 9.19 -9.18
C GLU A 40 -43.13 10.33 -8.37
N ASN A 41 -41.85 10.21 -8.02
CA ASN A 41 -41.06 11.21 -7.29
C ASN A 41 -40.10 12.00 -8.20
N GLY A 42 -40.14 11.79 -9.52
CA GLY A 42 -39.27 12.46 -10.47
C GLY A 42 -37.90 11.80 -10.67
N CYS A 43 -37.65 10.62 -10.09
CA CYS A 43 -36.38 9.91 -10.19
C CYS A 43 -36.25 9.25 -11.57
N ARG A 44 -35.19 9.58 -12.33
CA ARG A 44 -34.93 9.07 -13.68
C ARG A 44 -34.03 7.84 -13.73
N SER A 45 -33.50 7.43 -12.59
CA SER A 45 -32.60 6.28 -12.48
C SER A 45 -32.87 5.56 -11.16
N PRO A 46 -34.04 4.93 -11.01
CA PRO A 46 -34.35 4.19 -9.81
C PRO A 46 -33.34 3.03 -9.64
N VAL A 47 -33.03 2.69 -8.38
CA VAL A 47 -32.16 1.56 -8.07
C VAL A 47 -32.90 0.27 -8.39
N ALA A 48 -32.41 -0.47 -9.39
CA ALA A 48 -32.93 -1.77 -9.76
C ALA A 48 -32.45 -2.88 -8.81
N ALA A 49 -31.19 -2.78 -8.36
CA ALA A 49 -30.61 -3.70 -7.39
C ALA A 49 -29.46 -3.05 -6.62
N ARG A 50 -29.29 -3.46 -5.36
CA ARG A 50 -28.09 -3.21 -4.57
C ARG A 50 -27.64 -4.52 -3.94
N VAL A 51 -26.35 -4.80 -3.97
CA VAL A 51 -25.76 -5.92 -3.25
C VAL A 51 -24.48 -5.46 -2.56
N ASP A 52 -24.25 -5.97 -1.35
CA ASP A 52 -22.99 -5.75 -0.65
C ASP A 52 -21.92 -6.71 -1.21
N ILE A 53 -20.72 -6.20 -1.46
CA ILE A 53 -19.58 -6.95 -1.98
C ILE A 53 -18.58 -7.17 -0.85
N ALA A 54 -18.19 -8.42 -0.66
CA ALA A 54 -17.03 -8.77 0.15
C ALA A 54 -15.87 -9.15 -0.78
N TRP A 55 -14.75 -8.43 -0.67
CA TRP A 55 -13.53 -8.77 -1.39
C TRP A 55 -12.73 -9.80 -0.60
N THR A 56 -12.44 -10.94 -1.22
CA THR A 56 -11.43 -11.87 -0.72
C THR A 56 -10.13 -11.60 -1.45
N MET A 57 -9.22 -10.86 -0.83
CA MET A 57 -7.85 -10.75 -1.33
C MET A 57 -7.03 -11.90 -0.74
N PRO A 58 -6.53 -12.84 -1.55
CA PRO A 58 -5.60 -13.84 -1.05
C PRO A 58 -4.32 -13.15 -0.56
N GLU A 59 -3.66 -13.73 0.44
CA GLU A 59 -2.37 -13.25 0.92
C GLU A 59 -1.40 -13.14 -0.27
N VAL A 60 -0.91 -11.92 -0.55
CA VAL A 60 -0.11 -11.62 -1.75
C VAL A 60 1.26 -12.31 -1.71
N ARG A 61 1.75 -12.62 -0.51
CA ARG A 61 3.04 -13.28 -0.28
C ARG A 61 2.89 -14.46 0.68
N PRO A 62 2.20 -15.53 0.26
CA PRO A 62 1.98 -16.68 1.12
C PRO A 62 3.33 -17.33 1.45
N GLY A 63 3.64 -17.44 2.74
CA GLY A 63 4.91 -17.99 3.21
C GLY A 63 6.05 -16.99 3.33
N LEU A 64 5.79 -15.68 3.23
CA LEU A 64 6.79 -14.68 3.60
C LEU A 64 7.08 -14.77 5.11
N ALA A 65 8.23 -15.33 5.44
CA ALA A 65 8.71 -15.47 6.81
C ALA A 65 10.13 -14.92 6.89
N VAL A 66 10.31 -13.87 7.69
CA VAL A 66 11.62 -13.27 7.92
C VAL A 66 12.39 -14.09 8.96
N VAL A 67 13.65 -14.41 8.67
CA VAL A 67 14.54 -15.09 9.61
C VAL A 67 15.62 -14.15 10.13
N ALA A 68 16.10 -14.38 11.35
CA ALA A 68 17.27 -13.69 11.88
C ALA A 68 18.54 -14.47 11.56
N GLY A 69 19.15 -14.21 10.40
CA GLY A 69 20.45 -14.80 10.05
C GLY A 69 21.63 -14.09 10.72
N ASP A 70 22.76 -14.80 10.76
CA ASP A 70 24.04 -14.26 11.21
C ASP A 70 24.48 -13.04 10.40
N ILE A 71 25.33 -12.20 10.99
CA ILE A 71 25.93 -11.06 10.29
C ILE A 71 26.76 -11.55 9.10
N ILE A 72 26.56 -10.94 7.94
CA ILE A 72 27.33 -11.21 6.72
C ILE A 72 27.92 -9.91 6.14
N PRO A 73 28.91 -9.99 5.23
CA PRO A 73 29.42 -8.81 4.55
C PRO A 73 28.29 -8.02 3.87
N ASN A 74 28.29 -6.70 4.08
CA ASN A 74 27.29 -5.75 3.59
C ASN A 74 25.86 -5.97 4.16
N ALA A 75 25.73 -6.65 5.31
CA ALA A 75 24.50 -6.71 6.10
C ALA A 75 24.83 -6.85 7.58
N ALA A 76 25.38 -5.79 8.17
CA ALA A 76 25.88 -5.75 9.55
C ALA A 76 24.94 -5.03 10.53
N GLY A 77 23.81 -4.52 10.05
CA GLY A 77 22.79 -3.85 10.84
C GLY A 77 22.17 -4.72 11.93
N GLU A 78 21.45 -4.07 12.84
CA GLU A 78 20.84 -4.74 13.99
C GLU A 78 19.45 -5.27 13.63
N ILE A 79 19.16 -6.52 14.00
CA ILE A 79 17.82 -7.09 13.92
C ILE A 79 17.19 -6.98 15.30
N ALA A 80 16.10 -6.21 15.42
CA ALA A 80 15.31 -6.19 16.64
C ALA A 80 14.25 -7.30 16.58
N LEU A 81 14.09 -8.01 17.69
CA LEU A 81 13.12 -9.08 17.85
C LEU A 81 11.96 -8.62 18.74
N GLU A 82 10.74 -9.01 18.37
CA GLU A 82 9.54 -8.92 19.21
C GLU A 82 9.00 -10.34 19.37
N ASP A 83 8.86 -10.80 20.62
CA ASP A 83 8.45 -12.18 20.95
C ASP A 83 9.25 -13.28 20.21
N GLY A 84 10.53 -13.01 19.95
CA GLY A 84 11.43 -13.93 19.25
C GLY A 84 11.31 -13.91 17.71
N VAL A 85 10.49 -13.02 17.15
CA VAL A 85 10.30 -12.83 15.70
C VAL A 85 10.99 -11.54 15.24
N PRO A 86 11.68 -11.54 14.09
CA PRO A 86 12.25 -10.32 13.51
C PRO A 86 11.17 -9.26 13.26
N ALA A 87 11.30 -8.12 13.93
CA ALA A 87 10.34 -7.01 13.83
C ALA A 87 10.88 -5.84 13.01
N SER A 88 12.19 -5.59 13.09
CA SER A 88 12.83 -4.52 12.32
C SER A 88 14.31 -4.77 12.06
N TYR A 89 14.85 -4.13 11.03
CA TYR A 89 16.29 -4.06 10.75
C TYR A 89 16.77 -2.61 10.74
N THR A 90 17.78 -2.28 11.55
CA THR A 90 18.42 -0.95 11.54
C THR A 90 19.65 -0.98 10.65
N VAL A 91 19.58 -0.27 9.53
CA VAL A 91 20.63 -0.19 8.50
C VAL A 91 21.87 0.50 9.07
N VAL A 92 23.05 -0.05 8.76
CA VAL A 92 24.34 0.61 9.02
C VAL A 92 25.05 0.94 7.71
N SER A 93 26.09 1.78 7.80
CA SER A 93 26.87 2.14 6.62
C SER A 93 27.43 0.89 5.92
N ARG A 94 27.34 0.89 4.57
CA ARG A 94 27.78 -0.19 3.66
C ARG A 94 26.84 -1.40 3.60
N ASP A 95 25.70 -1.37 4.28
CA ASP A 95 24.65 -2.35 4.01
C ASP A 95 24.11 -2.19 2.59
N THR A 96 23.77 -3.31 1.95
CA THR A 96 23.07 -3.31 0.66
C THR A 96 21.77 -4.08 0.75
N LEU A 97 20.76 -3.65 0.01
CA LEU A 97 19.44 -4.30 0.03
C LEU A 97 19.53 -5.81 -0.24
N ASP A 98 20.33 -6.23 -1.22
CA ASP A 98 20.55 -7.65 -1.54
C ASP A 98 21.15 -8.46 -0.39
N ALA A 99 22.17 -7.92 0.28
CA ALA A 99 22.83 -8.62 1.37
C ALA A 99 21.93 -8.66 2.62
N VAL A 100 21.21 -7.57 2.90
CA VAL A 100 20.23 -7.51 3.98
C VAL A 100 19.10 -8.51 3.75
N ALA A 101 18.50 -8.53 2.55
CA ALA A 101 17.46 -9.49 2.19
C ALA A 101 17.95 -10.94 2.34
N ARG A 102 19.16 -11.25 1.86
CA ARG A 102 19.78 -12.57 2.01
C ARG A 102 20.00 -12.96 3.48
N ARG A 103 20.45 -12.03 4.33
CA ARG A 103 20.59 -12.27 5.78
C ARG A 103 19.24 -12.54 6.44
N LEU A 104 18.19 -11.91 5.94
CA LEU A 104 16.81 -12.04 6.39
C LEU A 104 16.08 -13.26 5.80
N GLY A 105 16.72 -14.00 4.88
CA GLY A 105 16.16 -15.16 4.19
C GLY A 105 15.00 -14.85 3.24
N ILE A 106 14.90 -13.60 2.77
CA ILE A 106 13.84 -13.12 1.88
C ILE A 106 14.43 -12.43 0.64
N THR A 107 13.59 -12.01 -0.30
CA THR A 107 14.04 -11.28 -1.50
C THR A 107 14.12 -9.76 -1.25
N PRO A 108 14.91 -9.01 -2.03
CA PRO A 108 14.86 -7.54 -2.03
C PRO A 108 13.43 -7.01 -2.22
N GLU A 109 12.65 -7.64 -3.10
CA GLU A 109 11.26 -7.31 -3.37
C GLU A 109 10.35 -7.55 -2.16
N ASP A 110 10.66 -8.54 -1.31
CA ASP A 110 9.94 -8.75 -0.05
C ASP A 110 10.27 -7.65 0.97
N VAL A 111 11.53 -7.23 1.05
CA VAL A 111 11.92 -6.08 1.90
C VAL A 111 11.18 -4.83 1.44
N LEU A 112 11.09 -4.57 0.12
CA LEU A 112 10.32 -3.45 -0.42
C LEU A 112 8.81 -3.59 -0.16
N PHE A 113 8.27 -4.80 -0.27
CA PHE A 113 6.86 -5.08 0.03
C PHE A 113 6.51 -4.75 1.48
N LEU A 114 7.40 -5.08 2.42
CA LEU A 114 7.26 -4.74 3.85
C LEU A 114 7.49 -3.25 4.14
N ASN A 115 8.06 -2.50 3.20
CA ASN A 115 8.46 -1.09 3.34
C ASN A 115 7.93 -0.23 2.15
N PRO A 116 6.61 -0.14 1.96
CA PRO A 116 6.02 0.47 0.76
C PRO A 116 6.32 1.97 0.62
N ALA A 117 6.63 2.68 1.71
CA ALA A 117 7.09 4.06 1.67
C ALA A 117 8.33 4.26 0.77
N ARG A 118 9.15 3.21 0.62
CA ARG A 118 10.33 3.23 -0.25
C ARG A 118 10.01 3.04 -1.73
N LEU A 119 8.78 2.64 -2.09
CA LEU A 119 8.40 2.49 -3.49
C LEU A 119 8.26 3.84 -4.20
N ASN A 120 7.94 4.90 -3.47
CA ASN A 120 7.77 6.24 -4.05
C ASN A 120 8.98 7.15 -3.83
N ASP A 121 10.02 6.67 -3.16
CA ASP A 121 11.24 7.43 -2.97
C ASP A 121 12.03 7.49 -4.28
N THR A 122 12.15 8.71 -4.82
CA THR A 122 12.96 9.02 -6.01
C THR A 122 14.29 9.65 -5.65
N ALA A 123 14.44 10.14 -4.41
CA ALA A 123 15.68 10.75 -3.92
C ALA A 123 16.71 9.68 -3.59
N THR A 124 16.26 8.57 -3.00
CA THR A 124 17.05 7.37 -2.79
C THR A 124 16.65 6.36 -3.85
N GLN A 125 17.59 5.82 -4.62
CA GLN A 125 17.23 4.71 -5.51
C GLN A 125 16.68 3.58 -4.63
N ARG A 126 15.57 2.91 -5.00
CA ARG A 126 14.90 1.92 -4.14
C ARG A 126 15.83 0.81 -3.61
N SER A 127 16.97 0.55 -4.25
CA SER A 127 17.98 -0.41 -3.82
C SER A 127 19.02 0.13 -2.82
N GLU A 128 19.10 1.46 -2.66
CA GLU A 128 20.04 2.13 -1.76
C GLU A 128 19.46 2.23 -0.36
N LEU A 129 20.19 1.69 0.62
CA LEU A 129 19.82 1.77 2.03
C LEU A 129 20.55 2.94 2.70
N VAL A 130 19.85 3.68 3.55
CA VAL A 130 20.41 4.82 4.27
C VAL A 130 20.80 4.39 5.67
N ALA A 131 22.03 4.71 6.11
CA ALA A 131 22.46 4.38 7.47
C ALA A 131 21.53 5.05 8.51
N GLY A 132 21.07 4.27 9.49
CA GLY A 132 20.07 4.69 10.48
C GLY A 132 18.62 4.47 10.03
N GLU A 133 18.37 4.12 8.77
CA GLU A 133 17.04 3.71 8.30
C GLU A 133 16.57 2.46 9.05
N ARG A 134 15.32 2.47 9.50
CA ARG A 134 14.68 1.33 10.16
C ARG A 134 13.71 0.68 9.20
N LEU A 135 14.08 -0.50 8.71
CA LEU A 135 13.23 -1.32 7.86
C LEU A 135 12.23 -2.08 8.73
N ASN A 136 10.95 -2.00 8.38
CA ASN A 136 9.90 -2.85 8.91
C ASN A 136 10.06 -4.29 8.39
N LEU A 137 9.96 -5.27 9.29
CA LEU A 137 10.01 -6.70 8.95
C LEU A 137 8.69 -7.42 9.22
N VAL A 138 7.71 -6.72 9.80
CA VAL A 138 6.41 -7.29 10.14
C VAL A 138 5.43 -7.04 8.99
N LEU A 139 4.68 -8.07 8.59
CA LEU A 139 3.56 -7.90 7.68
C LEU A 139 2.54 -6.93 8.30
N ALA A 140 2.22 -5.86 7.59
CA ALA A 140 1.07 -5.04 7.95
C ALA A 140 -0.17 -5.96 7.92
N ARG A 141 -0.82 -6.16 9.07
CA ARG A 141 -2.12 -6.81 9.11
C ARG A 141 -3.09 -5.86 8.38
N ARG A 142 -3.46 -6.21 7.15
CA ARG A 142 -4.62 -5.63 6.46
C ARG A 142 -5.88 -6.28 6.98
#